data_AF-A0AAV9GP88-F1
#
_entry.id   AF-A0AAV9GP88-F1
#
_cell.length_a   1.000
_cell.length_b   1.000
_cell.length_c   1.000
_cell.angle_alpha   90.00
_cell.angle_beta   90.00
_cell.angle_gamma   90.00
#
_symmetry.space_group_name_H-M   'P 1'
#
loop_
_entity.id
_entity.type
_entity.pdbx_description
1 polymer ?
#
loop_
_entity_poly.entity_id
_entity_poly.type
_entity_poly.pdbx_seq_one_letter_code
_entity_poly.pdbx_strand_id
1 'polypeptide(L)'
;MAEIYASANRVVVWLGEASAESDMAFEVLGEAARKEGTVVDNHSEDSREGQLREGDSESRSIDAVRNLSEAQRVVFTVLERPWFQRIWEVSAARRILMKCGSSELERFIICSGLSAMHLPYDTRPGLQTLIPPITNLIRDEIFRPTRGAGQQVAASLRTHTLVELVDMYYTRKATKRVDKIYALLSMSSDCSKDPKTLEQIVRDIYRLIWGFQP
;
A
#
# COMPACT_ATOMS: atom_id res chain seq x y z
N MET A 1 -4.20 -13.47 -13.81
CA MET A 1 -4.62 -12.07 -13.88
C MET A 1 -3.48 -11.09 -13.58
N ALA A 2 -2.62 -11.32 -12.58
CA ALA A 2 -1.46 -10.46 -12.30
C ALA A 2 -0.59 -10.16 -13.53
N GLU A 3 -0.42 -11.11 -14.45
CA GLU A 3 0.32 -10.91 -15.70
C GLU A 3 -0.24 -9.76 -16.57
N ILE A 4 -1.56 -9.54 -16.55
CA ILE A 4 -2.22 -8.47 -17.29
C ILE A 4 -1.80 -7.12 -16.69
N TYR A 5 -1.92 -6.98 -15.36
CA TYR A 5 -1.52 -5.76 -14.66
C TYR A 5 -0.01 -5.50 -14.73
N ALA A 6 0.80 -6.56 -14.66
CA ALA A 6 2.25 -6.50 -14.78
C ALA A 6 2.75 -6.12 -16.18
N SER A 7 1.95 -6.41 -17.21
CA SER A 7 2.23 -6.04 -18.60
C SER A 7 1.70 -4.66 -18.97
N ALA A 8 0.76 -4.10 -18.19
CA ALA A 8 0.26 -2.75 -18.42
C ALA A 8 1.37 -1.71 -18.21
N ASN A 9 1.41 -0.68 -19.06
CA ASN A 9 2.30 0.47 -18.89
C ASN A 9 1.96 1.22 -17.59
N ARG A 10 0.66 1.38 -17.32
CA ARG A 10 0.14 2.01 -16.11
C ARG A 10 -1.25 1.46 -15.80
N VAL A 11 -1.51 1.21 -14.52
CA VAL A 11 -2.85 0.89 -14.01
C VAL A 11 -3.38 2.10 -13.28
N VAL A 12 -4.57 2.56 -13.67
CA VAL A 12 -5.28 3.63 -12.96
C VAL A 12 -6.28 2.99 -12.01
N VAL A 13 -6.21 3.40 -10.76
CA VAL A 13 -7.00 2.89 -9.66
C VAL A 13 -7.95 3.98 -9.21
N TRP A 14 -9.25 3.76 -9.41
CA TRP A 14 -10.29 4.72 -8.99
C TRP A 14 -10.78 4.42 -7.58
N LEU A 15 -10.54 5.36 -6.65
CA LEU A 15 -10.91 5.28 -5.24
C LEU A 15 -12.33 5.74 -4.93
N GLY A 16 -13.05 6.24 -5.94
CA GLY A 16 -14.35 6.88 -5.80
C GLY A 16 -14.30 8.40 -6.00
N GLU A 17 -15.43 9.03 -5.73
CA GLU A 17 -15.60 10.49 -5.82
C GLU A 17 -14.70 11.24 -4.83
N ALA A 18 -14.41 12.49 -5.16
CA ALA A 18 -13.75 13.42 -4.25
C ALA A 18 -14.61 13.66 -3.00
N SER A 19 -13.90 13.90 -1.91
CA SER A 19 -14.40 14.34 -0.62
C SER A 19 -13.32 15.23 0.00
N ALA A 20 -13.71 16.12 0.91
CA ALA A 20 -12.74 16.97 1.59
C ALA A 20 -11.62 16.15 2.26
N GLU A 21 -11.95 14.98 2.82
CA GLU A 21 -10.99 14.11 3.48
C GLU A 21 -10.06 13.40 2.49
N SER A 22 -10.51 13.09 1.27
CA SER A 22 -9.68 12.40 0.28
C SER A 22 -8.64 13.32 -0.37
N ASP A 23 -9.04 14.56 -0.67
CA ASP A 23 -8.12 15.53 -1.28
C ASP A 23 -7.04 15.93 -0.27
N MET A 24 -7.45 16.21 0.97
CA MET A 24 -6.52 16.52 2.06
C MET A 24 -5.60 15.32 2.37
N ALA A 25 -6.09 14.07 2.33
CA ALA A 25 -5.22 12.91 2.52
C ALA A 25 -4.14 12.79 1.44
N PHE A 26 -4.49 13.05 0.17
CA PHE A 26 -3.55 13.00 -0.94
C PHE A 26 -2.48 14.09 -0.82
N GLU A 27 -2.88 15.29 -0.39
CA GLU A 27 -1.97 16.38 -0.11
C GLU A 27 -1.01 16.04 1.04
N VAL A 28 -1.54 15.58 2.18
CA VAL A 28 -0.75 15.15 3.36
C VAL A 28 0.25 14.05 3.00
N LEU A 29 -0.19 13.03 2.25
CA LEU A 29 0.68 11.95 1.78
C LEU A 29 1.79 12.48 0.87
N GLY A 30 1.43 13.36 -0.07
CA GLY A 30 2.38 13.99 -0.97
C GLY A 30 3.42 14.85 -0.25
N GLU A 31 3.01 15.61 0.76
CA GLU A 31 3.92 16.40 1.58
C GLU A 31 4.85 15.54 2.43
N ALA A 32 4.32 14.51 3.09
CA ALA A 32 5.13 13.58 3.88
C ALA A 32 6.20 12.91 3.02
N ALA A 33 5.83 12.45 1.81
CA ALA A 33 6.77 11.86 0.87
C ALA A 33 7.88 12.83 0.42
N ARG A 34 7.56 14.12 0.20
CA ARG A 34 8.55 15.14 -0.18
C ARG A 34 9.53 15.44 0.94
N LYS A 35 9.05 15.50 2.19
CA LYS A 35 9.88 15.76 3.37
C LYS A 35 10.88 14.64 3.64
N GLU A 36 10.50 13.39 3.38
CA GLU A 36 11.40 12.22 3.45
C GLU A 36 12.55 12.32 2.44
N GLY A 37 12.26 12.73 1.20
CA GLY A 37 13.26 12.85 0.12
C GLY A 37 14.31 13.94 0.34
N THR A 38 14.03 14.95 1.17
CA THR A 38 14.96 16.05 1.47
C THR A 38 16.02 15.71 2.53
N VAL A 39 15.96 14.54 3.17
CA VAL A 39 16.93 14.15 4.22
C VAL A 39 18.23 13.54 3.64
N VAL A 40 18.28 13.23 2.34
CA VAL A 40 19.42 12.47 1.74
C VAL A 40 20.51 13.36 1.12
N ASP A 41 20.30 14.66 0.96
CA ASP A 41 21.34 15.60 0.52
C ASP A 41 21.49 16.71 1.56
N ASN A 42 22.40 16.54 2.53
CA ASN A 42 23.11 17.62 3.23
C ASN A 42 24.23 17.04 4.11
N HIS A 43 25.33 16.60 3.49
CA HIS A 43 26.64 16.72 4.10
C HIS A 43 27.26 18.06 3.67
N SER A 44 26.89 19.12 4.38
CA SER A 44 27.76 20.27 4.58
C SER A 44 27.34 20.93 5.88
N GLU A 45 28.05 20.56 6.93
CA GLU A 45 28.13 21.34 8.16
C GLU A 45 28.59 22.75 7.79
N ASP A 46 27.80 23.77 8.11
CA ASP A 46 28.43 25.02 8.53
C ASP A 46 27.58 25.73 9.59
N SER A 47 28.31 26.17 10.60
CA SER A 47 27.85 26.61 11.91
C SER A 47 27.38 28.05 11.87
N ARG A 48 26.18 28.35 12.38
CA ARG A 48 25.90 29.63 13.06
C ARG A 48 24.89 29.44 14.19
N GLU A 49 25.42 29.38 15.41
CA GLU A 49 24.67 29.54 16.66
C GLU A 49 23.97 30.91 16.65
N GLY A 50 22.65 30.90 16.82
CA GLY A 50 21.82 32.09 17.03
C GLY A 50 20.94 31.89 18.27
N GLN A 51 20.98 32.86 19.17
CA GLN A 51 20.39 32.86 20.52
C GLN A 51 18.99 32.21 20.67
N LEU A 52 18.88 31.37 21.70
CA LEU A 52 17.65 30.77 22.23
C LEU A 52 16.72 31.83 22.84
N ARG A 53 15.48 31.87 22.36
CA ARG A 53 14.31 32.39 23.08
C ARG A 53 13.44 31.20 23.48
N GLU A 54 13.48 30.81 24.76
CA GLU A 54 12.82 29.61 25.31
C GLU A 54 11.28 29.70 25.45
N GLY A 55 10.63 30.78 24.98
CA GLY A 55 9.17 30.96 25.09
C GLY A 55 8.32 30.47 23.90
N ASP A 56 8.91 30.38 22.69
CA ASP A 56 8.17 30.08 21.45
C ASP A 56 8.19 28.58 21.05
N SER A 57 8.98 27.77 21.76
CA SER A 57 9.26 26.37 21.40
C SER A 57 8.13 25.42 21.80
N GLU A 58 7.46 25.68 22.93
CA GLU A 58 6.45 24.78 23.51
C GLU A 58 5.07 24.92 22.86
N SER A 59 4.70 26.13 22.41
CA SER A 59 3.47 26.32 21.63
C SER A 59 3.61 25.72 20.21
N ARG A 60 4.78 25.88 19.58
CA ARG A 60 5.07 25.27 18.27
C ARG A 60 5.07 23.75 18.30
N SER A 61 5.55 23.14 19.38
CA SER A 61 5.57 21.67 19.51
C SER A 61 4.17 21.09 19.74
N ILE A 62 3.30 21.76 20.51
CA ILE A 62 1.89 21.34 20.68
C ILE A 62 1.13 21.44 19.36
N ASP A 63 1.29 22.53 18.61
CA ASP A 63 0.65 22.69 17.30
C ASP A 63 1.16 21.65 16.30
N ALA A 64 2.46 21.34 16.30
CA ALA A 64 3.03 20.30 15.45
C ALA A 64 2.46 18.90 15.76
N VAL A 65 2.33 18.54 17.05
CA VAL A 65 1.73 17.26 17.48
C VAL A 65 0.25 17.20 17.09
N ARG A 66 -0.49 18.28 17.29
CA ARG A 66 -1.91 18.37 16.91
C ARG A 66 -2.10 18.22 15.40
N ASN A 67 -1.27 18.92 14.62
CA ASN A 67 -1.31 18.87 13.16
C ASN A 67 -0.95 17.48 12.63
N LEU A 68 0.05 16.80 13.23
CA LEU A 68 0.37 15.42 12.87
C LEU A 68 -0.80 14.48 13.20
N SER A 69 -1.44 14.63 14.35
CA SER A 69 -2.61 13.83 14.73
C SER A 69 -3.78 14.03 13.75
N GLU A 70 -4.03 15.26 13.31
CA GLU A 70 -5.05 15.56 12.31
C GLU A 70 -4.71 14.96 10.94
N ALA A 71 -3.47 15.15 10.48
CA ALA A 71 -2.96 14.54 9.25
C ALA A 71 -3.13 13.01 9.24
N GLN A 72 -2.76 12.35 10.35
CA GLN A 72 -2.94 10.90 10.51
C GLN A 72 -4.42 10.50 10.46
N ARG A 73 -5.31 11.25 11.12
CA ARG A 73 -6.76 10.98 11.09
C ARG A 73 -7.32 11.01 9.68
N VAL A 74 -6.94 12.02 8.90
CA VAL A 74 -7.40 12.21 7.53
C VAL A 74 -6.94 11.04 6.64
N VAL A 75 -5.69 10.64 6.76
CA VAL A 75 -5.14 9.50 6.03
C VAL A 75 -5.85 8.21 6.42
N PHE A 76 -6.14 8.00 7.71
CA PHE A 76 -6.91 6.84 8.15
C PHE A 76 -8.31 6.79 7.55
N THR A 77 -9.02 7.91 7.46
CA THR A 77 -10.35 7.96 6.83
C THR A 77 -10.33 7.47 5.38
N VAL A 78 -9.27 7.78 4.62
CA VAL A 78 -9.11 7.26 3.25
C VAL A 78 -8.74 5.78 3.25
N LEU A 79 -7.81 5.36 4.11
CA LEU A 79 -7.38 3.97 4.24
C LEU A 79 -8.49 3.03 4.74
N GLU A 80 -9.52 3.55 5.40
CA GLU A 80 -10.68 2.78 5.83
C GLU A 80 -11.71 2.54 4.70
N ARG A 81 -11.55 3.16 3.53
CA ARG A 81 -12.51 3.01 2.41
C ARG A 81 -12.59 1.56 1.89
N PRO A 82 -13.73 1.17 1.29
CA PRO A 82 -13.97 -0.21 0.83
C PRO A 82 -12.89 -0.78 -0.08
N TRP A 83 -12.21 0.08 -0.84
CA TRP A 83 -11.11 -0.30 -1.70
C TRP A 83 -9.94 -0.88 -0.90
N PHE A 84 -9.38 -0.16 0.07
CA PHE A 84 -8.25 -0.60 0.93
C PHE A 84 -8.54 -1.83 1.81
N GLN A 85 -9.81 -2.18 1.97
CA GLN A 85 -10.23 -3.39 2.69
C GLN A 85 -10.24 -4.65 1.81
N ARG A 86 -10.10 -4.52 0.49
CA ARG A 86 -10.16 -5.64 -0.45
C ARG A 86 -8.80 -6.31 -0.64
N ILE A 87 -8.77 -7.48 -1.27
CA ILE A 87 -7.57 -8.08 -1.86
C ILE A 87 -7.40 -7.62 -3.31
N TRP A 88 -6.16 -7.42 -3.75
CA TRP A 88 -5.86 -6.67 -4.96
C TRP A 88 -4.80 -7.36 -5.78
N GLU A 89 -5.14 -7.71 -7.01
CA GLU A 89 -4.17 -8.22 -7.99
C GLU A 89 -3.38 -7.09 -8.66
N VAL A 90 -3.86 -5.84 -8.57
CA VAL A 90 -3.21 -4.69 -9.21
C VAL A 90 -1.88 -4.31 -8.55
N SER A 91 -1.55 -4.86 -7.38
CA SER A 91 -0.20 -4.74 -6.78
C SER A 91 0.88 -5.26 -7.74
N ALA A 92 0.52 -6.13 -8.69
CA ALA A 92 1.35 -6.61 -9.77
C ALA A 92 1.75 -5.55 -10.82
N ALA A 93 1.06 -4.41 -10.85
CA ALA A 93 1.32 -3.39 -11.85
C ALA A 93 2.66 -2.69 -11.63
N ARG A 94 3.32 -2.32 -12.75
CA ARG A 94 4.61 -1.61 -12.69
C ARG A 94 4.49 -0.15 -12.30
N ARG A 95 3.35 0.47 -12.63
CA ARG A 95 3.02 1.85 -12.32
C ARG A 95 1.55 1.89 -11.94
N ILE A 96 1.26 2.35 -10.73
CA ILE A 96 -0.10 2.52 -10.24
C ILE A 96 -0.32 3.99 -9.97
N LEU A 97 -1.34 4.54 -10.62
CA LEU A 97 -1.84 5.88 -10.36
C LEU A 97 -3.16 5.74 -9.61
N MET A 98 -3.20 6.17 -8.36
CA MET A 98 -4.44 6.24 -7.60
C MET A 98 -5.13 7.56 -7.89
N LYS A 99 -6.44 7.49 -8.12
CA LYS A 99 -7.26 8.64 -8.45
C LYS A 99 -8.50 8.67 -7.55
N CYS A 100 -8.80 9.83 -6.99
CA CYS A 100 -9.98 10.08 -6.18
C CYS A 100 -10.58 11.42 -6.62
N GLY A 101 -11.74 11.41 -7.30
CA GLY A 101 -12.25 12.62 -7.95
C GLY A 101 -11.28 13.20 -8.98
N SER A 102 -10.91 14.47 -8.84
CA SER A 102 -9.87 15.14 -9.66
C SER A 102 -8.45 14.93 -9.15
N SER A 103 -8.28 14.42 -7.93
CA SER A 103 -6.98 14.25 -7.28
C SER A 103 -6.32 12.96 -7.72
N GLU A 104 -5.02 13.03 -8.01
CA GLU A 104 -4.21 11.93 -8.53
C GLU A 104 -2.90 11.82 -7.74
N LEU A 105 -2.51 10.60 -7.39
CA LEU A 105 -1.28 10.34 -6.66
C LEU A 105 -0.67 9.01 -7.08
N GLU A 106 0.62 9.03 -7.43
CA GLU A 106 1.34 7.81 -7.78
C GLU A 106 1.57 6.93 -6.54
N ARG A 107 1.54 5.61 -6.74
CA ARG A 107 1.77 4.63 -5.68
C ARG A 107 3.06 4.92 -4.89
N PHE A 108 4.15 5.26 -5.57
CA PHE A 108 5.42 5.60 -4.89
C PHE A 108 5.22 6.70 -3.84
N ILE A 109 4.54 7.78 -4.20
CA ILE A 109 4.29 8.92 -3.32
C ILE A 109 3.41 8.52 -2.13
N ILE A 110 2.38 7.70 -2.36
CA ILE A 110 1.53 7.16 -1.28
C ILE A 110 2.36 6.31 -0.32
N CYS A 111 3.17 5.40 -0.86
CA CYS A 111 4.02 4.50 -0.08
C CYS A 111 5.04 5.26 0.76
N SER A 112 5.79 6.18 0.15
CA SER A 112 6.75 7.03 0.84
C SER A 112 6.07 7.90 1.91
N GLY A 113 4.91 8.48 1.60
CA GLY A 113 4.14 9.27 2.57
C GLY A 113 3.68 8.44 3.77
N LEU A 114 3.13 7.24 3.53
CA LEU A 114 2.69 6.33 4.59
C LEU A 114 3.86 5.87 5.48
N SER A 115 5.03 5.62 4.89
CA SER A 115 6.24 5.27 5.62
C SER A 115 6.73 6.43 6.50
N ALA A 116 6.75 7.65 5.98
CA ALA A 116 7.24 8.84 6.69
C ALA A 116 6.33 9.29 7.85
N MET A 117 5.02 9.01 7.78
CA MET A 117 4.07 9.45 8.80
C MET A 117 4.06 8.62 10.10
N HIS A 118 4.81 7.52 10.17
CA HIS A 118 4.87 6.62 11.34
C HIS A 118 3.49 6.34 11.96
N LEU A 119 2.52 5.93 11.12
CA LEU A 119 1.14 5.77 11.54
C LEU A 119 1.01 4.74 12.69
N PRO A 120 0.29 5.05 13.78
CA PRO A 120 0.14 4.15 14.92
C PRO A 120 -0.89 3.05 14.66
N TYR A 121 -0.54 2.08 13.81
CA TYR A 121 -1.44 0.98 13.44
C TYR A 121 -1.88 0.13 14.64
N ASP A 122 -1.03 0.01 15.66
CA ASP A 122 -1.26 -0.85 16.84
C ASP A 122 -2.49 -0.45 17.64
N THR A 123 -2.84 0.85 17.63
CA THR A 123 -3.95 1.41 18.41
C THR A 123 -5.34 1.13 17.80
N ARG A 124 -5.40 0.59 16.58
CA ARG A 124 -6.65 0.34 15.86
C ARG A 124 -6.61 -1.02 15.16
N PRO A 125 -7.26 -2.07 15.71
CA PRO A 125 -7.25 -3.41 15.13
C PRO A 125 -7.70 -3.47 13.67
N GLY A 126 -8.67 -2.63 13.27
CA GLY A 126 -9.12 -2.52 11.88
C GLY A 126 -8.03 -2.05 10.92
N LEU A 127 -7.07 -1.25 11.40
CA LEU A 127 -5.98 -0.69 10.60
C LEU A 127 -4.73 -1.58 10.58
N GLN A 128 -4.50 -2.39 11.62
CA GLN A 128 -3.48 -3.44 11.55
C GLN A 128 -3.70 -4.35 10.35
N THR A 129 -4.97 -4.62 10.01
CA THR A 129 -5.30 -5.39 8.81
C THR A 129 -4.81 -4.72 7.54
N LEU A 130 -4.66 -3.39 7.50
CA LEU A 130 -4.17 -2.59 6.36
C LEU A 130 -2.67 -2.71 6.10
N ILE A 131 -1.90 -3.16 7.09
CA ILE A 131 -0.44 -3.30 6.98
C ILE A 131 -0.07 -4.19 5.78
N PRO A 132 -0.59 -5.42 5.60
CA PRO A 132 -0.16 -6.29 4.50
C PRO A 132 -0.41 -5.76 3.07
N PRO A 133 -1.58 -5.17 2.72
CA PRO A 133 -1.72 -4.55 1.40
C PRO A 133 -0.89 -3.28 1.25
N ILE A 134 -0.72 -2.48 2.31
CA ILE A 134 0.15 -1.30 2.26
C ILE A 134 1.61 -1.72 2.05
N THR A 135 2.11 -2.71 2.77
CA THR A 135 3.48 -3.23 2.58
C THR A 135 3.68 -3.79 1.18
N ASN A 136 2.68 -4.47 0.60
CA ASN A 136 2.75 -4.93 -0.79
C ASN A 136 2.66 -3.79 -1.82
N LEU A 137 2.04 -2.65 -1.49
CA LEU A 137 2.15 -1.42 -2.29
C LEU A 137 3.54 -0.77 -2.12
N ILE A 138 4.16 -0.86 -0.94
CA ILE A 138 5.47 -0.25 -0.67
C ILE A 138 6.60 -1.05 -1.35
N ARG A 139 6.47 -2.37 -1.47
CA ARG A 139 7.55 -3.25 -1.96
C ARG A 139 7.93 -3.03 -3.44
N ASP A 140 9.22 -2.79 -3.65
CA ASP A 140 9.99 -2.79 -4.91
C ASP A 140 9.63 -1.75 -6.00
N GLU A 141 10.13 -0.52 -5.85
CA GLU A 141 10.29 0.41 -6.99
C GLU A 141 11.69 1.06 -7.14
N ILE A 142 12.56 1.03 -6.12
CA ILE A 142 13.82 1.81 -6.18
C ILE A 142 14.83 1.22 -7.20
N PHE A 143 14.69 -0.04 -7.63
CA PHE A 143 15.66 -0.70 -8.51
C PHE A 143 15.05 -1.50 -9.67
N ARG A 144 14.06 -0.96 -10.38
CA ARG A 144 13.60 -1.58 -11.63
C ARG A 144 14.32 -0.97 -12.84
N PRO A 145 15.40 -1.57 -13.37
CA PRO A 145 15.96 -1.10 -14.63
C PRO A 145 14.90 -1.25 -15.71
N THR A 146 14.61 -0.15 -16.40
CA THR A 146 13.78 -0.15 -17.61
C THR A 146 14.58 -0.80 -18.75
N ARG A 147 14.76 -2.13 -18.76
CA ARG A 147 15.39 -2.83 -19.89
C ARG A 147 14.80 -4.21 -20.14
N GLY A 148 14.31 -4.39 -21.38
CA GLY A 148 14.41 -5.62 -22.17
C GLY A 148 13.60 -6.85 -21.74
N ALA A 149 12.56 -7.14 -22.52
CA ALA A 149 12.00 -8.48 -22.81
C ALA A 149 11.72 -9.46 -21.64
N GLY A 150 10.43 -9.63 -21.36
CA GLY A 150 9.80 -10.95 -21.30
C GLY A 150 9.78 -11.69 -19.96
N GLN A 151 10.89 -11.83 -19.24
CA GLN A 151 10.99 -12.92 -18.24
C GLN A 151 10.93 -12.49 -16.76
N GLN A 152 11.39 -11.30 -16.39
CA GLN A 152 11.65 -10.95 -14.97
C GLN A 152 10.49 -10.25 -14.24
N VAL A 153 9.45 -9.84 -14.96
CA VAL A 153 8.41 -8.94 -14.44
C VAL A 153 7.49 -9.64 -13.44
N ALA A 154 7.25 -10.94 -13.65
CA ALA A 154 6.42 -11.77 -12.79
C ALA A 154 7.15 -12.28 -11.54
N ALA A 155 8.50 -12.27 -11.53
CA ALA A 155 9.29 -12.86 -10.45
C ALA A 155 9.34 -11.97 -9.19
N SER A 156 9.48 -10.65 -9.32
CA SER A 156 9.55 -9.75 -8.14
C SER A 156 8.23 -9.58 -7.38
N LEU A 157 7.09 -9.92 -8.00
CA LEU A 157 5.77 -9.82 -7.37
C LEU A 157 5.39 -11.08 -6.60
N ARG A 158 6.10 -12.16 -6.89
CA ARG A 158 5.89 -13.50 -6.38
C ARG A 158 6.96 -13.82 -5.35
N THR A 159 7.02 -13.01 -4.30
CA THR A 159 7.97 -13.19 -3.20
C THR A 159 7.39 -13.98 -2.04
N HIS A 160 6.06 -14.10 -1.98
CA HIS A 160 5.37 -14.81 -0.90
C HIS A 160 4.84 -16.15 -1.38
N THR A 161 4.96 -17.14 -0.52
CA THR A 161 4.26 -18.42 -0.64
C THR A 161 2.76 -18.22 -0.51
N LEU A 162 1.98 -19.16 -1.04
CA LEU A 162 0.54 -19.13 -0.91
C LEU A 162 0.09 -19.11 0.57
N VAL A 163 0.81 -19.80 1.46
CA VAL A 163 0.50 -19.83 2.90
C VAL A 163 0.65 -18.45 3.53
N GLU A 164 1.75 -17.75 3.26
CA GLU A 164 1.96 -16.38 3.74
C GLU A 164 0.90 -15.42 3.19
N LEU A 165 0.52 -15.57 1.92
CA LEU A 165 -0.55 -14.76 1.32
C LEU A 165 -1.90 -15.02 1.97
N VAL A 166 -2.22 -16.28 2.30
CA VAL A 166 -3.45 -16.59 3.03
C VAL A 166 -3.42 -15.93 4.40
N ASP A 167 -2.33 -16.04 5.16
CA ASP A 167 -2.20 -15.41 6.48
C ASP A 167 -2.29 -13.88 6.42
N MET A 168 -1.68 -13.26 5.41
CA MET A 168 -1.75 -11.81 5.21
C MET A 168 -3.14 -11.32 4.78
N TYR A 169 -3.88 -12.11 4.00
CA TYR A 169 -5.08 -11.64 3.30
C TYR A 169 -6.40 -12.34 3.67
N TYR A 170 -6.43 -13.31 4.59
CA TYR A 170 -7.66 -14.06 4.91
C TYR A 170 -8.79 -13.14 5.39
N THR A 171 -8.49 -12.07 6.14
CA THR A 171 -9.47 -11.09 6.63
C THR A 171 -9.99 -10.13 5.55
N ARG A 172 -9.44 -10.17 4.32
CA ARG A 172 -9.77 -9.18 3.29
C ARG A 172 -11.06 -9.45 2.54
N LYS A 173 -11.65 -8.39 2.03
CA LYS A 173 -12.88 -8.47 1.26
C LYS A 173 -12.59 -8.78 -0.20
N ALA A 174 -13.52 -9.45 -0.86
CA ALA A 174 -13.55 -9.60 -2.31
C ALA A 174 -15.02 -9.62 -2.72
N THR A 175 -15.36 -9.03 -3.86
CA THR A 175 -16.76 -9.02 -4.33
C THR A 175 -17.26 -10.44 -4.54
N LYS A 176 -16.44 -11.31 -5.15
CA LYS A 176 -16.68 -12.75 -5.19
C LYS A 176 -15.60 -13.48 -4.38
N ARG A 177 -15.98 -14.56 -3.69
CA ARG A 177 -15.01 -15.42 -2.98
C ARG A 177 -13.92 -15.94 -3.92
N VAL A 178 -14.32 -16.26 -5.15
CA VAL A 178 -13.46 -16.73 -6.23
C VAL A 178 -12.38 -15.70 -6.59
N ASP A 179 -12.71 -14.39 -6.56
CA ASP A 179 -11.73 -13.34 -6.87
C ASP A 179 -10.59 -13.31 -5.83
N LYS A 180 -10.90 -13.59 -4.55
CA LYS A 180 -9.85 -13.71 -3.52
C LYS A 180 -8.92 -14.87 -3.82
N ILE A 181 -9.46 -16.03 -4.19
CA ILE A 181 -8.66 -17.21 -4.47
C ILE A 181 -7.74 -16.95 -5.67
N TYR A 182 -8.29 -16.44 -6.78
CA TYR A 182 -7.46 -16.11 -7.94
C TYR A 182 -6.42 -15.04 -7.63
N ALA A 183 -6.74 -14.06 -6.78
CA ALA A 183 -5.76 -13.07 -6.38
C ALA A 183 -4.60 -13.67 -5.58
N LEU A 184 -4.89 -14.52 -4.59
CA LEU A 184 -3.87 -15.24 -3.81
C LEU A 184 -2.98 -16.11 -4.71
N LEU A 185 -3.59 -16.93 -5.56
CA LEU A 185 -2.86 -17.79 -6.49
C LEU A 185 -2.01 -16.96 -7.46
N SER A 186 -2.55 -15.83 -7.93
CA SER A 186 -1.87 -14.97 -8.88
C SER A 186 -0.65 -14.25 -8.29
N MET A 187 -0.66 -13.97 -6.99
CA MET A 187 0.45 -13.36 -6.24
C MET A 187 1.46 -14.39 -5.69
N SER A 188 1.05 -15.64 -5.55
CA SER A 188 1.91 -16.69 -4.97
C SER A 188 3.09 -17.08 -5.87
N SER A 189 4.20 -17.41 -5.23
CA SER A 189 5.45 -17.86 -5.88
C SER A 189 5.49 -19.34 -6.20
N ASP A 190 4.74 -20.13 -5.43
CA ASP A 190 4.81 -21.58 -5.33
C ASP A 190 3.58 -22.29 -5.92
N CYS A 191 2.62 -21.57 -6.50
CA CYS A 191 1.44 -22.20 -7.10
C CYS A 191 1.79 -23.01 -8.37
N SER A 192 1.43 -24.30 -8.34
CA SER A 192 1.49 -25.19 -9.50
C SER A 192 0.57 -24.70 -10.64
N LYS A 193 0.97 -24.96 -11.89
CA LYS A 193 0.13 -24.73 -13.09
C LYS A 193 -0.68 -25.97 -13.49
N ASP A 194 -0.46 -27.11 -12.83
CA ASP A 194 -1.20 -28.34 -13.10
C ASP A 194 -2.68 -28.20 -12.69
N PRO A 195 -3.65 -28.44 -13.60
CA PRO A 195 -5.07 -28.22 -13.31
C PRO A 195 -5.61 -29.02 -12.12
N LYS A 196 -5.19 -30.28 -11.95
CA LYS A 196 -5.68 -31.13 -10.85
C LYS A 196 -5.16 -30.64 -9.51
N THR A 197 -3.90 -30.26 -9.46
CA THR A 197 -3.27 -29.66 -8.28
C THR A 197 -3.94 -28.34 -7.92
N LEU A 198 -4.24 -27.51 -8.93
CA LEU A 198 -4.88 -26.21 -8.74
C LEU A 198 -6.31 -26.35 -8.22
N GLU A 199 -7.10 -27.31 -8.72
CA GLU A 199 -8.42 -27.63 -8.17
C GLU A 199 -8.36 -28.03 -6.69
N GLN A 200 -7.39 -28.86 -6.32
CA GLN A 200 -7.21 -29.27 -4.92
C GLN A 200 -6.84 -28.08 -4.03
N ILE A 201 -5.88 -27.26 -4.45
CA ILE A 201 -5.48 -26.04 -3.75
C ILE A 201 -6.67 -25.09 -3.56
N VAL A 202 -7.47 -24.86 -4.61
CA VAL A 202 -8.66 -24.01 -4.54
C VAL A 202 -9.65 -24.52 -3.49
N ARG A 203 -9.89 -25.84 -3.45
CA ARG A 203 -10.78 -26.45 -2.44
C ARG A 203 -10.24 -26.28 -1.03
N ASP A 204 -8.93 -26.45 -0.83
CA ASP A 204 -8.32 -26.34 0.49
C ASP A 204 -8.29 -24.90 1.00
N ILE A 205 -7.98 -23.92 0.14
CA ILE A 205 -8.12 -22.48 0.48
C ILE A 205 -9.58 -22.17 0.82
N TYR A 206 -10.54 -22.69 0.05
CA TYR A 206 -11.96 -22.42 0.29
C TYR A 206 -12.39 -22.94 1.66
N ARG A 207 -11.98 -24.16 2.01
CA ARG A 207 -12.22 -24.77 3.33
C ARG A 207 -11.54 -24.00 4.45
N LEU A 208 -10.31 -23.54 4.25
CA LEU A 208 -9.53 -22.82 5.24
C LEU A 208 -10.14 -21.45 5.57
N ILE A 209 -10.53 -20.68 4.55
CA ILE A 209 -11.00 -19.30 4.73
C ILE A 209 -12.48 -19.23 5.11
N TRP A 210 -13.33 -20.11 4.57
CA TRP A 210 -14.78 -20.03 4.75
C TRP A 210 -15.43 -21.25 5.41
N GLY A 211 -14.65 -22.26 5.79
CA GLY A 211 -15.18 -23.53 6.31
C GLY A 211 -15.88 -24.37 5.24
N PHE A 212 -16.31 -25.58 5.61
CA PHE A 212 -17.17 -26.40 4.77
C PHE A 212 -18.56 -25.74 4.69
N GLN A 213 -19.02 -25.37 3.49
CA GLN A 213 -20.46 -25.30 3.23
C GLN A 213 -20.87 -26.55 2.45
N PRO A 214 -21.92 -27.27 2.88
CA PRO A 214 -22.47 -28.43 2.17
C PRO A 214 -23.00 -28.06 0.78
#